data_AF-A0A4D7C257-F1
#
_entry.id   AF-A0A4D7C257-F1
#
_cell.length_a   1.000
_cell.length_b   1.000
_cell.length_c   1.000
_cell.angle_alpha   90.00
_cell.angle_beta   90.00
_cell.angle_gamma   90.00
#
_symmetry.space_group_name_H-M   'P 1'
#
loop_
_entity.id
_entity.type
_entity.pdbx_description
1 polymer ?
#
loop_
_entity_poly.entity_id
_entity_poly.type
_entity_poly.pdbx_seq_one_letter_code
_entity_poly.pdbx_strand_id
1 'polypeptide(L)'
;MKFSMCRGRRAPAAGFWAAGADLPSGAVVPGAAQAWWNKDWAFRQQVILDATASGVPLQGNLNEVPVVVRLHTGNFSFAALRDDGADLRFIAQDDVTPLTFHVERFDWVSELAIVRVMVPALSAGEKLPVWVYYGNPEATPASDKKLCRTSRPFWRWTSSA
;
A
#
# COMPACT_ATOMS: atom_id res chain seq x y z
N MET A 1 -30.25 8.25 34.33
CA MET A 1 -31.04 8.88 33.25
C MET A 1 -30.35 10.13 32.73
N LYS A 2 -30.04 10.19 31.42
CA LYS A 2 -30.21 11.37 30.55
C LYS A 2 -29.74 11.00 29.14
N PHE A 3 -30.68 10.54 28.33
CA PHE A 3 -30.55 10.46 26.88
C PHE A 3 -30.55 11.89 26.33
N SER A 4 -29.51 12.27 25.60
CA SER A 4 -29.51 13.51 24.82
C SER A 4 -29.68 13.14 23.34
N MET A 5 -30.92 13.19 22.88
CA MET A 5 -31.32 13.13 21.48
C MET A 5 -30.97 14.47 20.80
N CYS A 6 -30.11 14.46 19.79
CA CYS A 6 -30.06 15.56 18.84
C CYS A 6 -31.16 15.36 17.78
N ARG A 7 -32.25 16.13 17.93
CA ARG A 7 -33.31 16.26 16.93
C ARG A 7 -32.77 16.87 15.64
N GLY A 8 -33.20 16.28 14.54
CA GLY A 8 -32.95 16.73 13.18
C GLY A 8 -33.43 18.15 12.90
N ARG A 9 -32.78 18.78 11.93
CA ARG A 9 -33.21 20.05 11.36
C ARG A 9 -33.57 19.81 9.89
N ARG A 10 -34.78 20.26 9.56
CA ARG A 10 -35.47 20.08 8.26
C ARG A 10 -34.79 20.92 7.18
N ALA A 11 -34.76 20.36 5.99
CA ALA A 11 -34.47 21.07 4.75
C ALA A 11 -35.60 22.06 4.40
N PRO A 12 -35.31 23.23 3.81
CA PRO A 12 -36.29 23.97 3.05
C PRO A 12 -36.35 23.43 1.62
N ALA A 13 -37.57 23.10 1.19
CA ALA A 13 -37.94 22.91 -0.20
C ALA A 13 -38.25 24.26 -0.85
N ALA A 14 -38.07 24.29 -2.18
CA ALA A 14 -38.76 25.10 -3.18
C ALA A 14 -37.83 25.98 -4.04
N GLY A 15 -37.85 25.68 -5.33
CA GLY A 15 -37.18 26.43 -6.38
C GLY A 15 -37.15 25.66 -7.69
N PHE A 16 -38.32 25.20 -8.15
CA PHE A 16 -38.50 24.65 -9.50
C PHE A 16 -38.32 25.77 -10.53
N TRP A 17 -37.30 25.65 -11.38
CA TRP A 17 -37.29 26.23 -12.72
C TRP A 17 -36.89 25.12 -13.69
N ALA A 18 -37.81 24.76 -14.57
CA ALA A 18 -37.56 23.89 -15.71
C ALA A 18 -37.07 24.75 -16.88
N ALA A 19 -35.87 24.46 -17.38
CA ALA A 19 -35.48 24.78 -18.75
C ALA A 19 -34.52 23.68 -19.20
N GLY A 20 -34.92 22.97 -20.25
CA GLY A 20 -34.28 21.74 -20.68
C GLY A 20 -32.87 21.92 -21.25
N ALA A 21 -32.06 20.90 -21.00
CA ALA A 21 -31.02 20.42 -21.90
C ALA A 21 -30.78 18.96 -21.51
N ASP A 22 -31.35 18.04 -22.29
CA ASP A 22 -30.99 16.64 -22.26
C ASP A 22 -29.54 16.53 -22.73
N LEU A 23 -28.61 16.53 -21.77
CA LEU A 23 -27.23 16.18 -22.02
C LEU A 23 -27.11 14.69 -21.71
N PRO A 24 -26.65 13.85 -22.65
CA PRO A 24 -26.33 12.47 -22.32
C PRO A 24 -25.31 12.52 -21.19
N SER A 25 -25.69 11.97 -20.05
CA SER A 25 -24.78 11.72 -18.94
C SER A 25 -23.75 10.71 -19.42
N GLY A 26 -22.74 11.20 -20.12
CA GLY A 26 -21.50 10.48 -20.32
C GLY A 26 -20.99 10.16 -18.93
N ALA A 27 -21.06 8.89 -18.56
CA ALA A 27 -20.41 8.41 -17.35
C ALA A 27 -18.93 8.76 -17.49
N VAL A 28 -18.50 9.80 -16.78
CA VAL A 28 -17.09 10.05 -16.53
C VAL A 28 -16.68 8.89 -15.64
N VAL A 29 -16.15 7.83 -16.24
CA VAL A 29 -15.35 6.86 -15.50
C VAL A 29 -14.21 7.69 -14.90
N PRO A 30 -14.07 7.78 -13.56
CA PRO A 30 -12.90 8.39 -12.99
C PRO A 30 -11.71 7.55 -13.47
N GLY A 31 -11.00 8.06 -14.48
CA GLY A 31 -9.69 7.52 -14.82
C GLY A 31 -8.86 7.67 -13.55
N ALA A 32 -8.34 6.55 -13.03
CA ALA A 32 -7.44 6.57 -11.90
C ALA A 32 -6.34 7.60 -12.20
N ALA A 33 -6.39 8.75 -11.54
CA ALA A 33 -5.35 9.74 -11.68
C ALA A 33 -4.08 9.07 -11.15
N GLN A 34 -3.16 8.75 -12.05
CA GLN A 34 -1.78 8.37 -11.77
C GLN A 34 -1.06 9.61 -11.19
N ALA A 35 -1.52 10.07 -10.03
CA ALA A 35 -0.98 11.22 -9.35
C ALA A 35 0.28 10.79 -8.59
N TRP A 36 1.31 11.62 -8.63
CA TRP A 36 2.47 11.40 -7.80
C TRP A 36 2.06 11.51 -6.32
N TRP A 37 2.23 10.44 -5.53
CA TRP A 37 1.70 10.37 -4.16
C TRP A 37 2.20 11.51 -3.27
N ASN A 38 3.51 11.82 -3.33
CA ASN A 38 4.12 12.92 -2.61
C ASN A 38 5.33 13.46 -3.37
N LYS A 39 5.30 14.76 -3.69
CA LYS A 39 6.34 15.47 -4.46
C LYS A 39 7.71 15.54 -3.77
N ASP A 40 7.76 15.33 -2.46
CA ASP A 40 9.01 15.35 -1.68
C ASP A 40 9.86 14.10 -1.96
N TRP A 41 9.27 13.06 -2.57
CA TRP A 41 9.97 11.89 -3.07
C TRP A 41 10.28 12.05 -4.55
N ALA A 42 11.56 12.06 -4.89
CA ALA A 42 12.03 12.30 -6.26
C ALA A 42 11.81 11.11 -7.20
N PHE A 43 11.74 9.89 -6.68
CA PHE A 43 11.67 8.67 -7.49
C PHE A 43 10.55 7.73 -7.03
N ARG A 44 9.99 6.99 -7.99
CA ARG A 44 9.14 5.84 -7.75
C ARG A 44 9.52 4.70 -8.68
N GLN A 45 9.35 3.48 -8.22
CA GLN A 45 9.54 2.27 -9.02
C GLN A 45 8.40 1.30 -8.80
N GLN A 46 7.92 0.67 -9.88
CA GLN A 46 6.89 -0.35 -9.78
C GLN A 46 7.49 -1.69 -9.39
N VAL A 47 6.83 -2.38 -8.46
CA VAL A 47 7.05 -3.79 -8.14
C VAL A 47 5.75 -4.52 -8.44
N ILE A 48 5.82 -5.64 -9.16
CA ILE A 48 4.64 -6.42 -9.54
C ILE A 48 4.60 -7.67 -8.67
N LEU A 49 3.52 -7.81 -7.90
CA LEU A 49 3.18 -9.04 -7.20
C LEU A 49 2.41 -9.93 -8.16
N ASP A 50 3.05 -10.99 -8.66
CA ASP A 50 2.48 -11.87 -9.67
C ASP A 50 1.88 -13.13 -9.02
N ALA A 51 0.56 -13.15 -8.87
CA ALA A 51 -0.22 -14.28 -8.37
C ALA A 51 -0.79 -15.16 -9.50
N THR A 52 -0.29 -15.00 -10.73
CA THR A 52 -0.64 -15.83 -11.89
C THR A 52 0.16 -17.12 -11.93
N ALA A 53 -0.13 -17.99 -12.90
CA ALA A 53 0.64 -19.21 -13.14
C ALA A 53 2.11 -18.96 -13.54
N SER A 54 2.43 -17.76 -14.06
CA SER A 54 3.81 -17.38 -14.38
C SER A 54 4.60 -16.88 -13.17
N GLY A 55 3.93 -16.58 -12.06
CA GLY A 55 4.51 -16.09 -10.81
C GLY A 55 4.34 -17.12 -9.69
N VAL A 56 3.71 -16.69 -8.59
CA VAL A 56 3.38 -17.54 -7.45
C VAL A 56 1.87 -17.75 -7.42
N PRO A 57 1.33 -18.84 -8.01
CA PRO A 57 -0.10 -19.05 -8.08
C PRO A 57 -0.70 -19.22 -6.68
N LEU A 58 -1.81 -18.54 -6.43
CA LEU A 58 -2.59 -18.66 -5.20
C LEU A 58 -3.76 -19.62 -5.40
N GLN A 59 -4.10 -20.38 -4.34
CA GLN A 59 -5.26 -21.29 -4.35
C GLN A 59 -6.60 -20.57 -4.06
N GLY A 60 -6.53 -19.28 -3.73
CA GLY A 60 -7.68 -18.44 -3.42
C GLY A 60 -7.22 -17.02 -3.07
N ASN A 61 -8.18 -16.11 -2.93
CA ASN A 61 -7.89 -14.72 -2.60
C ASN A 61 -7.40 -14.60 -1.15
N LEU A 62 -6.38 -13.77 -0.94
CA LEU A 62 -5.79 -13.48 0.37
C LEU A 62 -6.10 -12.04 0.76
N ASN A 63 -6.33 -11.82 2.06
CA ASN A 63 -6.48 -10.49 2.65
C ASN A 63 -5.42 -10.30 3.74
N GLU A 64 -4.95 -9.07 3.90
CA GLU A 64 -3.95 -8.67 4.91
C GLU A 64 -2.73 -9.61 4.95
N VAL A 65 -2.13 -9.85 3.79
CA VAL A 65 -1.01 -10.77 3.63
C VAL A 65 0.33 -10.02 3.68
N PRO A 66 1.29 -10.41 4.53
CA PRO A 66 2.64 -9.89 4.49
C PRO A 66 3.41 -10.51 3.31
N VAL A 67 3.75 -9.70 2.33
CA VAL A 67 4.52 -10.11 1.14
C VAL A 67 5.97 -9.65 1.29
N VAL A 68 6.91 -10.55 1.00
CA VAL A 68 8.34 -10.21 1.02
C VAL A 68 8.74 -9.62 -0.33
N VAL A 69 9.14 -8.35 -0.31
CA VAL A 69 9.73 -7.63 -1.43
C VAL A 69 11.24 -7.58 -1.23
N ARG A 70 11.99 -8.08 -2.20
CA ARG A 70 13.45 -8.04 -2.20
C ARG A 70 13.91 -6.99 -3.21
N LEU A 71 14.58 -5.95 -2.71
CA LEU A 71 15.19 -4.88 -3.52
C LEU A 71 16.70 -5.14 -3.63
N HIS A 72 17.24 -5.10 -4.83
CA HIS A 72 18.67 -5.20 -5.12
C HIS A 72 19.00 -4.47 -6.44
N THR A 73 20.27 -4.21 -6.73
CA THR A 73 20.71 -3.46 -7.94
C THR A 73 20.10 -3.90 -9.26
N GLY A 74 19.93 -5.21 -9.46
CA GLY A 74 19.31 -5.77 -10.65
C GLY A 74 17.81 -5.46 -10.81
N ASN A 75 17.15 -4.96 -9.77
CA ASN A 75 15.72 -4.63 -9.81
C ASN A 75 15.36 -3.28 -9.22
N PHE A 76 16.25 -2.57 -8.52
CA PHE A 76 16.00 -1.32 -7.81
C PHE A 76 17.30 -0.50 -7.71
N SER A 77 17.20 0.82 -7.87
CA SER A 77 18.34 1.73 -7.79
C SER A 77 18.58 2.20 -6.35
N PHE A 78 19.73 1.85 -5.77
CA PHE A 78 20.15 2.34 -4.46
C PHE A 78 20.79 3.73 -4.54
N ALA A 79 21.19 4.21 -5.72
CA ALA A 79 21.93 5.46 -5.89
C ALA A 79 21.21 6.72 -5.38
N ALA A 80 19.87 6.70 -5.37
CA ALA A 80 19.05 7.80 -4.83
C ALA A 80 18.30 7.42 -3.55
N LEU A 81 18.50 6.20 -3.04
CA LEU A 81 17.94 5.78 -1.77
C LEU A 81 18.81 6.36 -0.64
N ARG A 82 18.21 6.72 0.49
CA ARG A 82 18.98 7.11 1.67
C ARG A 82 19.78 5.91 2.18
N ASP A 83 20.98 6.16 2.68
CA ASP A 83 21.94 5.15 3.12
C ASP A 83 21.50 4.34 4.35
N ASP A 84 20.41 4.73 5.01
CA ASP A 84 19.72 3.99 6.07
C ASP A 84 18.36 3.40 5.63
N GLY A 85 17.96 3.61 4.37
CA GLY A 85 16.70 3.14 3.79
C GLY A 85 15.43 3.75 4.39
N ALA A 86 15.54 4.81 5.21
CA ALA A 86 14.41 5.39 5.93
C ALA A 86 13.40 6.11 5.03
N ASP A 87 13.81 6.48 3.82
CA ASP A 87 13.00 7.17 2.84
C ASP A 87 12.14 6.21 2.00
N LEU A 88 12.19 4.89 2.24
CA LEU A 88 11.29 3.95 1.58
C LEU A 88 9.82 4.22 1.94
N ARG A 89 8.96 4.26 0.92
CA ARG A 89 7.50 4.25 1.04
C ARG A 89 6.89 3.27 0.06
N PHE A 90 5.87 2.54 0.49
CA PHE A 90 5.12 1.61 -0.34
C PHE A 90 3.71 2.13 -0.52
N ILE A 91 3.27 2.33 -1.75
CA ILE A 91 1.95 2.85 -2.11
C ILE A 91 1.26 1.82 -3.00
N ALA A 92 -0.03 1.58 -2.78
CA ALA A 92 -0.82 0.66 -3.61
C ALA A 92 -0.92 1.16 -5.07
N GLN A 93 -1.40 0.31 -5.97
CA GLN A 93 -1.59 0.64 -7.39
C GLN A 93 -2.47 1.89 -7.64
N ASP A 94 -3.27 2.30 -6.67
CA ASP A 94 -4.11 3.49 -6.75
C ASP A 94 -3.34 4.81 -6.57
N ASP A 95 -2.02 4.76 -6.33
CA ASP A 95 -1.13 5.91 -6.12
C ASP A 95 -1.50 6.79 -4.90
N VAL A 96 -2.42 6.33 -4.05
CA VAL A 96 -2.92 7.11 -2.90
C VAL A 96 -2.76 6.36 -1.59
N THR A 97 -2.99 5.05 -1.57
CA THR A 97 -3.07 4.26 -0.33
C THR A 97 -1.69 3.83 0.15
N PRO A 98 -1.19 4.34 1.30
CA PRO A 98 0.08 3.89 1.86
C PRO A 98 -0.04 2.50 2.47
N LEU A 99 0.93 1.63 2.20
CA LEU A 99 1.02 0.28 2.73
C LEU A 99 1.95 0.25 3.93
N THR A 100 1.56 -0.49 4.97
CA THR A 100 2.42 -0.72 6.15
C THR A 100 3.54 -1.70 5.77
N PHE A 101 4.77 -1.44 6.20
CA PHE A 101 5.90 -2.29 5.86
C PHE A 101 6.92 -2.41 6.99
N HIS A 102 7.75 -3.44 6.91
CA HIS A 102 8.85 -3.71 7.82
C HIS A 102 10.11 -4.06 7.04
N VAL A 103 11.20 -3.34 7.31
CA VAL A 103 12.51 -3.62 6.75
C VAL A 103 13.14 -4.71 7.62
N GLU A 104 13.18 -5.92 7.09
CA GLU A 104 13.75 -7.08 7.78
C GLU A 104 15.28 -7.06 7.74
N ARG A 105 15.81 -6.68 6.58
CA ARG A 105 17.24 -6.54 6.35
C ARG A 105 17.47 -5.35 5.43
N PHE A 106 18.47 -4.55 5.78
CA PHE A 106 18.97 -3.47 4.95
C PHE A 106 20.49 -3.49 5.00
N ASP A 107 21.11 -3.48 3.83
CA ASP A 107 22.55 -3.56 3.67
C ASP A 107 22.93 -2.63 2.51
N TRP A 108 23.36 -1.42 2.85
CA TRP A 108 23.74 -0.39 1.87
C TRP A 108 24.93 -0.84 1.02
N VAL A 109 25.94 -1.46 1.65
CA VAL A 109 27.18 -1.88 0.98
C VAL A 109 26.91 -2.97 -0.05
N SER A 110 26.03 -3.91 0.30
CA SER A 110 25.62 -4.98 -0.61
C SER A 110 24.46 -4.58 -1.53
N GLU A 111 23.97 -3.34 -1.42
CA GLU A 111 22.80 -2.81 -2.13
C GLU A 111 21.63 -3.80 -2.11
N LEU A 112 21.25 -4.22 -0.89
CA LEU A 112 20.21 -5.21 -0.64
C LEU A 112 19.24 -4.73 0.45
N ALA A 113 17.95 -4.79 0.16
CA ALA A 113 16.89 -4.65 1.15
C ALA A 113 15.88 -5.79 1.05
N ILE A 114 15.46 -6.32 2.19
CA ILE A 114 14.37 -7.29 2.32
C ILE A 114 13.28 -6.62 3.14
N VAL A 115 12.12 -6.42 2.53
CA VAL A 115 11.02 -5.66 3.12
C VAL A 115 9.75 -6.50 3.11
N ARG A 116 9.12 -6.68 4.28
CA ARG A 116 7.75 -7.21 4.37
C ARG A 116 6.77 -6.07 4.18
N VAL A 117 5.91 -6.18 3.18
CA VAL A 117 4.85 -5.20 2.90
C VAL A 117 3.51 -5.86 3.20
N MET A 118 2.67 -5.20 3.98
CA MET A 118 1.31 -5.67 4.26
C MET A 118 0.41 -5.29 3.10
N VAL A 119 -0.08 -6.29 2.36
CA VAL A 119 -0.96 -6.12 1.21
C VAL A 119 -2.41 -6.38 1.65
N PRO A 120 -3.33 -5.41 1.49
CA PRO A 120 -4.69 -5.52 2.01
C PRO A 120 -5.51 -6.60 1.30
N ALA A 121 -5.33 -6.77 -0.01
CA ALA A 121 -5.99 -7.79 -0.81
C ALA A 121 -5.08 -8.24 -1.96
N LEU A 122 -5.02 -9.55 -2.21
CA LEU A 122 -4.32 -10.16 -3.33
C LEU A 122 -5.18 -11.28 -3.92
N SER A 123 -5.68 -11.08 -5.12
CA SER A 123 -6.51 -12.06 -5.82
C SER A 123 -5.67 -13.17 -6.46
N ALA A 124 -6.21 -14.38 -6.50
CA ALA A 124 -5.59 -15.45 -7.27
C ALA A 124 -5.67 -15.17 -8.77
N GLY A 125 -4.59 -15.47 -9.52
CA GLY A 125 -4.58 -15.32 -10.98
C GLY A 125 -4.38 -13.89 -11.48
N GLU A 126 -4.02 -12.94 -10.60
CA GLU A 126 -3.83 -11.53 -10.96
C GLU A 126 -2.38 -11.06 -10.74
N LYS A 127 -2.03 -9.96 -11.39
CA LYS A 127 -0.81 -9.19 -11.11
C LYS A 127 -1.21 -7.93 -10.38
N LEU A 128 -0.66 -7.69 -9.20
CA LEU A 128 -0.91 -6.50 -8.40
C LEU A 128 0.33 -5.60 -8.40
N PRO A 129 0.28 -4.43 -9.06
CA PRO A 129 1.33 -3.45 -8.96
C PRO A 129 1.36 -2.79 -7.57
N VAL A 130 2.57 -2.52 -7.09
CA VAL A 130 2.84 -1.72 -5.88
C VAL A 130 3.95 -0.74 -6.23
N TRP A 131 3.81 0.50 -5.79
CA TRP A 131 4.83 1.52 -5.99
C TRP A 131 5.77 1.60 -4.80
N VAL A 132 7.07 1.67 -5.07
CA VAL A 132 8.13 1.95 -4.11
C VAL A 132 8.65 3.36 -4.37
N TYR A 133 8.35 4.29 -3.47
CA TYR A 133 8.84 5.67 -3.52
C TYR A 133 10.13 5.79 -2.68
N TYR A 134 11.09 6.56 -3.19
CA TYR A 134 12.39 6.85 -2.57
C TYR A 134 12.97 8.19 -3.07
N GLY A 135 14.11 8.62 -2.52
CA GLY A 135 14.78 9.88 -2.87
C GLY A 135 14.27 11.08 -2.09
N ASN A 136 13.90 10.89 -0.83
CA ASN A 136 13.58 11.99 0.08
C ASN A 136 14.59 12.04 1.24
N PRO A 137 15.57 12.96 1.23
CA PRO A 137 16.60 13.03 2.26
C PRO A 137 16.06 13.46 3.64
N GLU A 138 14.91 14.14 3.67
CA GLU A 138 14.26 14.63 4.90
C GLU A 138 13.25 13.62 5.48
N ALA A 139 13.12 12.43 4.87
CA ALA A 139 12.15 11.45 5.29
C ALA A 139 12.49 10.84 6.65
N THR A 140 11.51 10.87 7.55
CA THR A 140 11.56 10.11 8.80
C THR A 140 11.39 8.61 8.54
N PRO A 141 12.02 7.72 9.33
CA PRO A 141 11.83 6.28 9.18
C PRO A 141 10.37 5.87 9.40
N ALA A 142 9.81 5.05 8.50
CA ALA A 142 8.41 4.58 8.57
C ALA A 142 8.26 3.06 8.77
N SER A 143 9.36 2.34 8.99
CA SER A 143 9.30 0.88 9.14
C SER A 143 8.63 0.45 10.46
N ASP A 144 7.58 -0.37 10.37
CA ASP A 144 6.84 -0.90 11.52
C ASP A 144 7.36 -2.28 11.96
N LYS A 145 8.00 -2.35 13.13
CA LYS A 145 8.50 -3.60 13.72
C LYS A 145 7.37 -4.58 14.09
N LYS A 146 6.10 -4.17 14.16
CA LYS A 146 5.00 -5.10 14.50
C LYS A 146 4.83 -6.22 13.47
N LEU A 147 5.15 -5.96 12.20
CA LEU A 147 5.07 -6.98 11.15
C LEU A 147 6.12 -8.10 11.32
N CYS A 148 7.18 -7.91 12.12
CA CYS A 148 8.11 -9.00 12.45
C CYS A 148 7.56 -9.94 13.53
N ARG A 149 6.50 -9.55 14.24
CA ARG A 149 5.98 -10.24 15.44
C ARG A 149 4.81 -11.18 15.15
N THR A 150 4.38 -11.33 13.91
CA THR A 150 3.23 -12.19 13.56
C THR A 150 3.61 -13.66 13.38
N SER A 151 4.71 -14.14 13.98
CA SER A 151 4.88 -15.54 14.32
C SER A 151 4.40 -15.73 15.77
N ARG A 152 3.13 -16.10 15.97
CA ARG A 152 2.79 -16.85 17.18
C ARG A 152 3.61 -18.15 17.06
N PRO A 153 4.55 -18.45 17.97
CA PRO A 153 5.30 -19.69 17.86
C PRO A 153 4.31 -20.84 18.01
N PHE A 154 4.04 -21.55 16.91
CA PHE A 154 3.22 -22.76 16.91
C PHE A 154 3.87 -23.87 17.77
N TRP A 155 5.19 -23.78 17.99
CA TRP A 155 5.95 -24.74 18.77
C TRP A 155 6.22 -24.20 20.19
N ARG A 156 5.34 -24.52 21.14
CA ARG A 156 5.69 -24.51 22.56
C ARG A 156 6.53 -25.77 22.82
N TRP A 157 7.83 -25.62 23.02
CA TRP A 157 8.65 -26.68 23.60
C TRP A 157 8.07 -27.04 24.98
N THR A 158 7.45 -28.20 25.11
CA THR A 158 7.29 -28.85 26.40
C THR A 158 8.42 -29.86 26.53
N SER A 159 9.50 -29.50 27.19
CA SER A 159 10.44 -30.49 27.70
C SER A 159 9.72 -31.27 28.80
N SER A 160 9.37 -32.52 28.53
CA SER A 160 8.93 -33.46 29.58
C SER A 160 10.16 -33.86 30.39
N ALA A 161 10.02 -33.78 31.71
CA ALA A 161 10.98 -34.29 32.69
C ALA A 161 11.02 -35.83 32.68
#